data_AF-A0A2V8KIY7-F1
#
_entry.id   AF-A0A2V8KIY7-F1
#
_cell.length_a   1.000
_cell.length_b   1.000
_cell.length_c   1.000
_cell.angle_alpha   90.00
_cell.angle_beta   90.00
_cell.angle_gamma   90.00
#
_symmetry.space_group_name_H-M   'P 1'
#
loop_
_entity.id
_entity.type
_entity.pdbx_description
1 polymer ?
#
loop_
_entity_poly.entity_id
_entity_poly.type
_entity_poly.pdbx_seq_one_letter_code
_entity_poly.pdbx_strand_id
1 'polypeptide(L)'
;MKRWTMIVIGGLVAMALSMPALAQAPAAGNAEKAGERREQRGKAVQKKGERLEKKGARQEKAGQKLEAQGKVKAGEKLEAKGERNEKRGERLEKKGARLQKQGEKIENKSQSTDQKK
;
A
#
# COMPACT_ATOMS: atom_id res chain seq x y z
N MET A 1 31.38 43.98 59.18
CA MET A 1 30.73 42.72 59.60
C MET A 1 29.23 42.96 59.55
N LYS A 2 28.45 42.51 58.58
CA LYS A 2 28.19 41.13 58.17
C LYS A 2 27.92 41.10 56.65
N ARG A 3 28.68 40.26 55.96
CA ARG A 3 28.29 39.68 54.66
C ARG A 3 27.05 38.83 54.93
N TRP A 4 26.10 38.80 53.99
CA TRP A 4 25.27 37.65 53.60
C TRP A 4 24.06 38.16 52.80
N THR A 5 24.11 37.99 51.47
CA THR A 5 23.17 37.14 50.72
C THR A 5 21.73 37.65 50.73
N MET A 6 21.30 38.34 49.67
CA MET A 6 20.43 37.75 48.66
C MET A 6 19.79 38.81 47.74
N ILE A 7 19.99 38.57 46.44
CA ILE A 7 19.02 38.77 45.35
C ILE A 7 18.63 40.22 45.05
N VAL A 8 19.39 40.83 44.16
CA VAL A 8 18.79 41.60 43.06
C VAL A 8 19.39 41.04 41.77
N ILE A 9 18.72 40.05 41.20
CA ILE A 9 18.98 39.58 39.83
C ILE A 9 18.50 40.71 38.91
N GLY A 10 19.40 41.66 38.67
CA GLY A 10 19.30 42.57 37.55
C GLY A 10 19.80 41.84 36.31
N GLY A 11 18.96 41.73 35.28
CA GLY A 11 19.40 41.16 34.02
C GLY A 11 18.28 40.83 33.06
N LEU A 12 17.74 41.86 32.42
CA LEU A 12 17.28 41.84 31.02
C LEU A 12 16.38 40.67 30.60
N VAL A 13 15.07 40.92 30.70
CA VAL A 13 14.08 40.34 29.79
C VAL A 13 14.44 40.81 28.37
N ALA A 14 15.24 40.02 27.65
CA ALA A 14 15.45 40.19 26.23
C ALA A 14 14.53 39.22 25.48
N MET A 15 13.40 39.75 25.03
CA MET A 15 12.63 39.17 23.93
C MET A 15 13.56 39.03 22.70
N ALA A 16 13.87 37.78 22.35
CA ALA A 16 14.23 37.39 20.98
C ALA A 16 13.28 36.25 20.61
N LEU A 17 12.05 36.58 20.23
CA LEU A 17 11.63 36.63 18.82
C LEU A 17 12.17 35.49 17.96
N SER A 18 11.20 34.72 17.45
CA SER A 18 11.26 33.91 16.22
C SER A 18 12.24 32.74 16.19
N MET A 19 11.85 31.63 16.81
CA MET A 19 11.97 30.35 16.12
C MET A 19 10.68 30.11 15.35
N PRO A 20 10.61 30.33 14.02
CA PRO A 20 9.68 29.54 13.25
C PRO A 20 10.18 28.11 13.41
N ALA A 21 9.33 27.25 13.98
CA ALA A 21 9.45 25.81 13.84
C ALA A 21 9.46 25.54 12.33
N LEU A 22 10.65 25.54 11.74
CA LEU A 22 10.89 25.29 10.33
C LEU A 22 10.50 23.84 10.10
N ALA A 23 9.22 23.68 9.78
CA ALA A 23 8.69 22.78 8.79
C ALA A 23 9.54 21.53 8.57
N GLN A 24 9.47 20.57 9.49
CA GLN A 24 9.53 19.18 9.07
C GLN A 24 8.21 18.85 8.37
N ALA A 25 8.06 19.35 7.14
CA ALA A 25 7.04 18.89 6.23
C ALA A 25 7.66 18.14 5.03
N PRO A 26 8.36 17.01 5.23
CA PRO A 26 8.46 15.98 4.20
C PRO A 26 7.24 15.05 4.19
N ALA A 27 6.18 15.33 4.96
CA ALA A 27 5.02 14.45 5.08
C ALA A 27 4.17 14.40 3.80
N ALA A 28 3.97 15.53 3.11
CA ALA A 28 3.12 15.59 1.92
C ALA A 28 3.74 14.87 0.72
N GLY A 29 4.97 15.21 0.33
CA GLY A 29 5.68 14.55 -0.77
C GLY A 29 6.00 13.08 -0.53
N ASN A 30 6.16 12.65 0.73
CA ASN A 30 6.30 11.22 1.05
C ASN A 30 4.96 10.48 1.01
N ALA A 31 3.85 11.12 1.39
CA ALA A 31 2.51 10.54 1.31
C ALA A 31 2.06 10.35 -0.15
N GLU A 32 2.29 11.33 -1.01
CA GLU A 32 1.94 11.27 -2.43
C GLU A 32 2.71 10.13 -3.16
N LYS A 33 4.03 10.06 -2.95
CA LYS A 33 4.87 8.94 -3.44
C LYS A 33 4.44 7.59 -2.85
N ALA A 34 3.93 7.56 -1.62
CA ALA A 34 3.41 6.33 -1.02
C ALA A 34 2.07 5.91 -1.62
N GLY A 35 1.20 6.87 -1.96
CA GLY A 35 -0.06 6.66 -2.67
C GLY A 35 0.17 6.03 -4.05
N GLU A 36 1.02 6.66 -4.86
CA GLU A 36 1.35 6.22 -6.21
C GLU A 36 1.98 4.81 -6.20
N ARG A 37 2.97 4.57 -5.34
CA ARG A 37 3.58 3.22 -5.18
C ARG A 37 2.55 2.16 -4.81
N ARG A 38 1.58 2.51 -3.97
CA ARG A 38 0.53 1.58 -3.55
C ARG A 38 -0.44 1.28 -4.67
N GLU A 39 -0.79 2.28 -5.47
CA GLU A 39 -1.64 2.12 -6.65
C GLU A 39 -0.96 1.24 -7.71
N GLN A 40 0.31 1.54 -8.03
CA GLN A 40 1.13 0.71 -8.93
C GLN A 40 1.22 -0.74 -8.44
N ARG A 41 1.42 -0.94 -7.14
CA ARG A 41 1.41 -2.28 -6.53
C ARG A 41 0.04 -2.94 -6.68
N GLY A 42 -1.05 -2.19 -6.56
CA GLY A 42 -2.40 -2.68 -6.79
C GLY A 42 -2.61 -3.16 -8.23
N LYS A 43 -2.19 -2.36 -9.23
CA LYS A 43 -2.20 -2.72 -10.66
C LYS A 43 -1.39 -3.99 -10.93
N ALA A 44 -0.18 -4.09 -10.36
CA ALA A 44 0.67 -5.26 -10.51
C ALA A 44 0.06 -6.53 -9.90
N VAL A 45 -0.63 -6.39 -8.75
CA VAL A 45 -1.32 -7.50 -8.08
C VAL A 45 -2.55 -7.96 -8.89
N GLN A 46 -3.33 -7.04 -9.46
CA GLN A 46 -4.42 -7.37 -10.38
C GLN A 46 -3.92 -8.15 -11.60
N LYS A 47 -2.89 -7.64 -12.29
CA LYS A 47 -2.30 -8.31 -13.45
C LYS A 47 -1.77 -9.71 -13.12
N LYS A 48 -1.30 -9.92 -11.87
CA LYS A 48 -0.91 -11.25 -11.39
C LYS A 48 -2.13 -12.16 -11.16
N GLY A 49 -3.25 -11.59 -10.71
CA GLY A 49 -4.56 -12.26 -10.62
C GLY A 49 -5.01 -12.78 -11.98
N GLU A 50 -5.17 -11.90 -12.96
CA GLU A 50 -5.59 -12.24 -14.33
C GLU A 50 -4.71 -13.34 -14.96
N ARG A 51 -3.38 -13.25 -14.77
CA ARG A 51 -2.43 -14.26 -15.27
C ARG A 51 -2.67 -15.62 -14.62
N LEU A 52 -3.05 -15.63 -13.35
CA LEU A 52 -3.31 -16.86 -12.61
C LEU A 52 -4.64 -17.49 -13.01
N GLU A 53 -5.66 -16.67 -13.27
CA GLU A 53 -6.95 -17.14 -13.84
C GLU A 53 -6.74 -17.76 -15.22
N LYS A 54 -6.04 -17.06 -16.12
CA LYS A 54 -5.69 -17.61 -17.44
C LYS A 54 -4.91 -18.92 -17.35
N LYS A 55 -4.07 -19.07 -16.32
CA LYS A 55 -3.35 -20.33 -16.05
C LYS A 55 -4.29 -21.41 -15.52
N GLY A 56 -5.26 -21.04 -14.69
CA GLY A 56 -6.32 -21.92 -14.20
C GLY A 56 -7.12 -22.52 -15.35
N ALA A 57 -7.70 -21.68 -16.20
CA ALA A 57 -8.49 -22.11 -17.36
C ALA A 57 -7.70 -23.01 -18.33
N ARG A 58 -6.39 -22.75 -18.50
CA ARG A 58 -5.52 -23.62 -19.32
C ARG A 58 -5.32 -25.01 -18.68
N GLN A 59 -5.24 -25.07 -17.35
CA GLN A 59 -5.10 -26.32 -16.63
C GLN A 59 -6.39 -27.13 -16.65
N GLU A 60 -7.55 -26.48 -16.53
CA GLU A 60 -8.84 -27.15 -16.69
C GLU A 60 -8.97 -27.77 -18.08
N LYS A 61 -8.72 -27.00 -19.14
CA LYS A 61 -8.73 -27.52 -20.52
C LYS A 61 -7.72 -28.66 -20.74
N ALA A 62 -6.57 -28.62 -20.07
CA ALA A 62 -5.60 -29.70 -20.15
C ALA A 62 -6.05 -30.94 -19.36
N GLY A 63 -6.79 -30.74 -18.27
CA GLY A 63 -7.40 -31.81 -17.48
C GLY A 63 -8.43 -32.58 -18.28
N GLN A 64 -9.36 -31.87 -18.91
CA GLN A 64 -10.37 -32.43 -19.81
C GLN A 64 -9.74 -33.27 -20.93
N LYS A 65 -8.63 -32.78 -21.50
CA LYS A 65 -7.89 -33.53 -22.54
C LYS A 65 -7.24 -34.80 -22.00
N LEU A 66 -6.73 -34.79 -20.77
CA LEU A 66 -6.15 -35.98 -20.14
C LEU A 66 -7.23 -37.01 -19.80
N GLU A 67 -8.39 -36.56 -19.33
CA GLU A 67 -9.57 -37.38 -19.13
C GLU A 67 -10.02 -38.05 -20.43
N ALA A 68 -10.12 -37.29 -21.52
CA ALA A 68 -10.44 -37.83 -22.84
C ALA A 68 -9.41 -38.85 -23.37
N GLN A 69 -8.16 -38.79 -22.89
CA GLN A 69 -7.10 -39.76 -23.20
C GLN A 69 -7.10 -40.98 -22.25
N GLY A 70 -8.11 -41.12 -21.38
CA GLY A 70 -8.23 -42.21 -20.42
C GLY A 70 -7.43 -42.02 -19.13
N LYS A 71 -6.76 -40.87 -18.94
CA LYS A 71 -5.99 -40.54 -17.73
C LYS A 71 -6.84 -39.75 -16.73
N VAL A 72 -8.00 -40.30 -16.37
CA VAL A 72 -9.05 -39.63 -15.58
C VAL A 72 -8.51 -38.98 -14.29
N LYS A 73 -7.84 -39.74 -13.42
CA LYS A 73 -7.29 -39.21 -12.15
C LYS A 73 -6.28 -38.06 -12.34
N ALA A 74 -5.53 -38.09 -13.44
CA ALA A 74 -4.57 -37.03 -13.75
C ALA A 74 -5.27 -35.78 -14.30
N GLY A 75 -6.35 -35.98 -15.07
CA GLY A 75 -7.22 -34.92 -15.56
C GLY A 75 -7.93 -34.20 -14.42
N GLU A 76 -8.65 -34.92 -13.57
CA GLU A 76 -9.40 -34.36 -12.43
C GLU A 76 -8.49 -33.55 -11.50
N LYS A 77 -7.29 -34.08 -11.23
CA LYS A 77 -6.29 -33.39 -10.40
C LYS A 77 -5.81 -32.09 -11.04
N LEU A 78 -5.73 -32.05 -12.37
CA LEU A 78 -5.31 -30.87 -13.12
C LEU A 78 -6.43 -29.85 -13.21
N GLU A 79 -7.68 -30.29 -13.37
CA GLU A 79 -8.88 -29.43 -13.32
C GLU A 79 -9.04 -28.78 -11.95
N ALA A 80 -8.97 -29.57 -10.87
CA ALA A 80 -9.04 -29.05 -9.51
C ALA A 80 -7.90 -28.05 -9.20
N LYS A 81 -6.73 -28.25 -9.81
CA LYS A 81 -5.62 -27.29 -9.72
C LYS A 81 -5.91 -26.01 -10.52
N GLY A 82 -6.57 -26.16 -11.67
CA GLY A 82 -7.05 -25.09 -12.50
C GLY A 82 -8.01 -24.18 -11.74
N GLU A 83 -9.11 -24.74 -11.24
CA GLU A 83 -10.12 -24.04 -10.42
C GLU A 83 -9.48 -23.30 -9.23
N ARG A 84 -8.54 -23.96 -8.53
CA ARG A 84 -7.84 -23.36 -7.39
C ARG A 84 -7.01 -22.14 -7.81
N ASN A 85 -6.43 -22.17 -9.01
CA ASN A 85 -5.69 -21.04 -9.56
C ASN A 85 -6.62 -19.91 -9.98
N GLU A 86 -7.79 -20.20 -10.54
CA GLU A 86 -8.81 -19.19 -10.84
C GLU A 86 -9.30 -18.50 -9.57
N LYS A 87 -9.74 -19.26 -8.56
CA LYS A 87 -10.15 -18.74 -7.25
C LYS A 87 -9.05 -17.90 -6.59
N ARG A 88 -7.77 -18.26 -6.77
CA ARG A 88 -6.63 -17.49 -6.27
C ARG A 88 -6.38 -16.22 -7.10
N GLY A 89 -6.62 -16.29 -8.40
CA GLY A 89 -6.56 -15.16 -9.31
C GLY A 89 -7.54 -14.07 -8.91
N GLU A 90 -8.81 -14.43 -8.75
CA GLU A 90 -9.87 -13.49 -8.34
C GLU A 90 -9.55 -12.81 -7.00
N ARG A 91 -9.00 -13.58 -6.05
CA ARG A 91 -8.58 -13.04 -4.74
C ARG A 91 -7.47 -12.02 -4.89
N LEU A 92 -6.52 -12.24 -5.82
CA LEU A 92 -5.47 -11.26 -6.11
C LEU A 92 -6.07 -10.03 -6.78
N GLU A 93 -6.99 -10.17 -7.72
CA GLU A 93 -7.65 -9.00 -8.34
C GLU A 93 -8.37 -8.13 -7.31
N LYS A 94 -9.18 -8.75 -6.43
CA LYS A 94 -9.84 -8.08 -5.31
C LYS A 94 -8.82 -7.39 -4.39
N LYS A 95 -7.68 -8.03 -4.14
CA LYS A 95 -6.60 -7.43 -3.32
C LYS A 95 -5.94 -6.24 -4.03
N GLY A 96 -5.69 -6.34 -5.34
CA GLY A 96 -5.12 -5.26 -6.13
C GLY A 96 -6.04 -4.05 -6.19
N ALA A 97 -7.35 -4.26 -6.36
CA ALA A 97 -8.36 -3.20 -6.31
C ALA A 97 -8.39 -2.49 -4.95
N ARG A 98 -8.29 -3.24 -3.85
CA ARG A 98 -8.19 -2.65 -2.50
C ARG A 98 -6.94 -1.80 -2.32
N LEU A 99 -5.81 -2.23 -2.89
CA LEU A 99 -4.55 -1.48 -2.82
C LEU A 99 -4.62 -0.18 -3.64
N GLN A 100 -5.23 -0.20 -4.84
CA GLN A 100 -5.51 1.00 -5.63
C GLN A 100 -6.35 2.01 -4.85
N LYS A 101 -7.52 1.58 -4.35
CA LYS A 101 -8.40 2.44 -3.53
C LYS A 101 -7.69 3.03 -2.30
N GLN A 102 -6.76 2.28 -1.71
CA GLN A 102 -5.97 2.79 -0.59
C GLN A 102 -4.89 3.78 -1.03
N GLY A 103 -4.32 3.62 -2.24
CA GLY A 103 -3.42 4.60 -2.84
C GLY A 103 -4.13 5.93 -3.09
N GLU A 104 -5.28 5.88 -3.78
CA GLU A 104 -6.14 7.04 -4.06
C GLU A 104 -6.54 7.79 -2.77
N LYS A 105 -6.90 7.05 -1.71
CA LYS A 105 -7.23 7.68 -0.41
C LYS A 105 -6.06 8.41 0.23
N ILE A 106 -4.83 7.92 0.05
CA ILE A 106 -3.63 8.57 0.59
C ILE A 106 -3.35 9.85 -0.20
N GLU A 107 -3.47 9.78 -1.53
CA GLU A 107 -3.31 10.93 -2.43
C GLU A 107 -4.35 12.02 -2.17
N ASN A 108 -5.63 11.67 -2.04
CA ASN A 108 -6.67 12.63 -1.68
C ASN A 108 -6.43 13.25 -0.30
N LYS A 109 -5.84 12.49 0.63
CA LYS A 109 -5.52 13.00 1.97
C LYS A 109 -4.32 13.93 1.93
N SER A 110 -3.29 13.69 1.11
CA SER A 110 -2.18 14.63 0.93
C SER A 110 -2.67 15.93 0.29
N GLN A 111 -3.47 15.85 -0.78
CA GLN A 111 -4.03 17.03 -1.45
C GLN A 111 -4.89 17.90 -0.52
N SER A 112 -5.76 17.28 0.29
CA SER A 112 -6.59 18.03 1.25
C SER A 112 -5.82 18.62 2.44
N THR A 113 -4.67 18.04 2.81
CA THR A 113 -3.78 18.64 3.82
C THR A 113 -2.95 19.79 3.26
N ASP A 114 -2.60 19.75 1.97
CA ASP A 114 -1.86 20.82 1.30
C ASP A 114 -2.77 22.02 1.01
N GLN A 115 -4.04 21.82 0.65
CA GLN A 115 -5.02 22.90 0.46
C GLN A 115 -5.43 23.63 1.75
N LYS A 116 -5.18 23.02 2.93
CA LYS A 116 -5.52 23.61 4.24
C LYS A 116 -4.37 24.40 4.88
N LYS A 117 -3.20 24.44 4.23
CA LYS A 117 -2.07 25.29 4.61
C LYS A 117 -2.08 26.57 3.78
#